data_AF-A0A1Z5IWG5-F1
#
_entry.id   AF-A0A1Z5IWG5-F1
#
_cell.length_a   1.000
_cell.length_b   1.000
_cell.length_c   1.000
_cell.angle_alpha   90.00
_cell.angle_beta   90.00
_cell.angle_gamma   90.00
#
_symmetry.space_group_name_H-M   'P 1'
#
loop_
_entity.id
_entity.type
_entity.pdbx_description
1 polymer ?
#
loop_
_entity_poly.entity_id
_entity_poly.type
_entity_poly.pdbx_seq_one_letter_code
_entity_poly.pdbx_strand_id
1 'polypeptide(L)'
;MCTSLTLTAADGTHLLARTMDFPNVDPWRPTVLKAGTKWRPILGEQHLTQYRIVGSARHLNKHYLFGDGLNSAGLSCAELYFPNRVHYYDEPQADMTNLTPQDLILWVLSQHSTVAEVAADLKNVALIGKVWYAENKVYPFHWLLADSTGAVAVLEPTAHSLRLIDDPLHVLTNTPELADHQKRVNRFLTTDSAHLPSAASQWLRDNKPLPEGPIPTNRFIRTAINLWGQPQPAAAKTAVSRAKAILDQVVIPKQTGKQPTNHNFTHYISIIDMSHLRYLQLPTDGTPQSEINL
;
A
#
# COMPACT_ATOMS: atom_id res chain seq x y z
N MET A 1 -1.21 8.80 -7.59
CA MET A 1 -0.99 9.21 -6.18
C MET A 1 -1.77 8.24 -5.33
N CYS A 2 -1.33 7.82 -4.16
CA CYS A 2 -2.04 6.83 -3.36
C CYS A 2 -1.93 7.23 -1.90
N THR A 3 -2.85 6.74 -1.09
CA THR A 3 -2.75 6.84 0.38
C THR A 3 -3.00 5.48 0.97
N SER A 4 -2.21 5.07 1.95
CA SER A 4 -2.45 3.88 2.76
C SER A 4 -2.34 4.22 4.24
N LEU A 5 -3.02 3.41 5.05
CA LEU A 5 -2.90 3.41 6.50
C LEU A 5 -2.98 1.99 7.04
N THR A 6 -2.40 1.77 8.21
CA THR A 6 -2.67 0.59 9.03
C THR A 6 -3.41 0.98 10.29
N LEU A 7 -4.22 0.07 10.82
CA LEU A 7 -5.00 0.33 12.02
C LEU A 7 -5.13 -0.94 12.86
N THR A 8 -4.94 -0.80 14.16
CA THR A 8 -5.12 -1.89 15.13
C THR A 8 -6.30 -1.58 16.05
N ALA A 9 -7.28 -2.47 16.10
CA ALA A 9 -8.41 -2.38 17.02
C ALA A 9 -8.07 -2.96 18.41
N ALA A 10 -8.86 -2.59 19.42
CA ALA A 10 -8.65 -3.05 20.80
C ALA A 10 -8.85 -4.57 20.98
N ASP A 11 -9.60 -5.23 20.08
CA ASP A 11 -9.79 -6.68 20.05
C ASP A 11 -8.63 -7.45 19.39
N GLY A 12 -7.56 -6.76 18.96
CA GLY A 12 -6.42 -7.35 18.25
C GLY A 12 -6.62 -7.49 16.74
N THR A 13 -7.67 -6.89 16.16
CA THR A 13 -7.81 -6.83 14.69
C THR A 13 -6.78 -5.89 14.08
N HIS A 14 -6.02 -6.37 13.09
CA HIS A 14 -5.07 -5.57 12.33
C HIS A 14 -5.54 -5.37 10.89
N LEU A 15 -5.59 -4.11 10.46
CA LEU A 15 -6.01 -3.72 9.11
C LEU A 15 -4.87 -3.04 8.35
N LEU A 16 -4.77 -3.32 7.05
CA LEU A 16 -4.14 -2.45 6.06
C LEU A 16 -5.25 -1.91 5.15
N ALA A 17 -5.29 -0.60 4.89
CA ALA A 17 -6.24 0.00 3.97
C ALA A 17 -5.56 1.01 3.05
N ARG A 18 -6.03 1.14 1.81
CA ARG A 18 -5.43 2.09 0.85
C ARG A 18 -6.39 2.60 -0.21
N THR A 19 -6.07 3.73 -0.82
CA THR A 19 -6.63 4.22 -2.08
C THR A 19 -5.66 3.94 -3.23
N MET A 20 -6.18 3.43 -4.34
CA MET A 20 -5.42 3.31 -5.59
C MET A 20 -5.74 4.51 -6.48
N ASP A 21 -4.90 5.55 -6.49
CA ASP A 21 -5.08 6.67 -7.42
C ASP A 21 -4.02 6.61 -8.53
N PHE A 22 -4.50 6.37 -9.74
CA PHE A 22 -3.66 6.06 -10.89
C PHE A 22 -4.26 6.66 -12.15
N PRO A 23 -3.50 6.84 -13.24
CA PRO A 23 -4.09 7.27 -14.49
C PRO A 23 -5.10 6.25 -15.01
N ASN A 24 -5.81 6.61 -16.07
CA ASN A 24 -6.73 5.68 -16.70
C ASN A 24 -5.96 4.48 -17.28
N VAL A 25 -6.24 3.29 -16.76
CA VAL A 25 -5.62 2.01 -17.11
C VAL A 25 -6.68 0.92 -17.17
N ASP A 26 -6.28 -0.30 -17.54
CA ASP A 26 -7.15 -1.47 -17.42
C ASP A 26 -7.71 -1.62 -16.00
N PRO A 27 -8.96 -2.07 -15.83
CA PRO A 27 -9.60 -2.14 -14.53
C PRO A 27 -8.84 -3.01 -13.53
N TRP A 28 -8.78 -2.52 -12.29
CA TRP A 28 -8.30 -3.26 -11.13
C TRP A 28 -9.38 -4.21 -10.62
N ARG A 29 -9.13 -5.52 -10.69
CA ARG A 29 -10.12 -6.56 -10.41
C ARG A 29 -9.78 -7.34 -9.13
N PRO A 30 -10.76 -7.64 -8.26
CA PRO A 30 -10.57 -8.62 -7.20
C PRO A 30 -10.11 -9.95 -7.80
N THR A 31 -8.99 -10.45 -7.33
CA THR A 31 -8.32 -11.64 -7.89
C THR A 31 -7.89 -12.55 -6.77
N VAL A 32 -8.20 -13.85 -6.90
CA VAL A 32 -7.78 -14.88 -5.95
C VAL A 32 -6.86 -15.87 -6.66
N LEU A 33 -5.69 -16.11 -6.09
CA LEU A 33 -4.79 -17.20 -6.49
C LEU A 33 -4.86 -18.30 -5.43
N LYS A 34 -4.99 -19.55 -5.87
CA LYS A 34 -4.88 -20.71 -4.97
C LYS A 34 -3.40 -20.94 -4.61
N ALA A 35 -3.12 -21.64 -3.51
CA ALA A 35 -1.80 -22.19 -3.29
C ALA A 35 -1.43 -23.16 -4.44
N GLY A 36 -0.16 -23.21 -4.82
CA GLY A 36 0.34 -23.95 -5.97
C GLY A 36 0.06 -23.28 -7.33
N THR A 37 -0.42 -22.03 -7.35
CA THR A 37 -0.57 -21.29 -8.61
C THR A 37 0.80 -20.93 -9.16
N LYS A 38 1.03 -21.22 -10.44
CA LYS A 38 2.26 -20.83 -11.14
C LYS A 38 2.25 -19.34 -11.42
N TRP A 39 3.34 -18.66 -11.08
CA TRP A 39 3.59 -17.28 -11.50
C TRP A 39 5.08 -17.12 -11.83
N ARG A 40 5.43 -16.08 -12.58
CA ARG A 40 6.81 -15.86 -13.04
C ARG A 40 7.12 -14.35 -13.02
N PRO A 41 8.13 -13.90 -12.24
CA PRO A 41 8.69 -12.57 -12.40
C PRO A 41 9.29 -12.43 -13.80
N ILE A 42 9.36 -11.22 -14.33
CA ILE A 42 9.88 -11.03 -15.70
C ILE A 42 11.32 -11.49 -15.84
N LEU A 43 12.06 -11.33 -14.76
CA LEU A 43 13.45 -11.72 -14.64
C LEU A 43 13.48 -12.89 -13.66
N GLY A 44 13.93 -14.05 -14.12
CA GLY A 44 14.04 -15.25 -13.28
C GLY A 44 13.05 -16.36 -13.60
N GLU A 45 12.99 -17.32 -12.69
CA GLU A 45 12.31 -18.59 -12.89
C GLU A 45 10.84 -18.55 -12.48
N GLN A 46 10.09 -19.58 -12.87
CA GLN A 46 8.71 -19.72 -12.42
C GLN A 46 8.66 -20.20 -10.98
N HIS A 47 7.79 -19.59 -10.18
CA HIS A 47 7.53 -19.97 -8.80
C HIS A 47 6.12 -20.55 -8.63
N LEU A 48 5.90 -21.25 -7.53
CA LEU A 48 4.58 -21.64 -7.05
C LEU A 48 4.23 -20.77 -5.85
N THR A 49 2.97 -20.34 -5.78
CA THR A 49 2.47 -19.68 -4.57
C THR A 49 2.41 -20.67 -3.41
N GLN A 50 3.05 -20.36 -2.28
CA GLN A 50 2.96 -21.20 -1.08
C GLN A 50 1.63 -20.97 -0.34
N TYR A 51 1.08 -19.77 -0.46
CA TYR A 51 -0.15 -19.35 0.18
C TYR A 51 -1.27 -19.11 -0.84
N ARG A 52 -2.53 -19.13 -0.38
CA ARG A 52 -3.60 -18.50 -1.15
C ARG A 52 -3.40 -16.99 -1.07
N ILE A 53 -3.72 -16.28 -2.16
CA ILE A 53 -3.56 -14.83 -2.26
C ILE A 53 -4.88 -14.24 -2.73
N VAL A 54 -5.31 -13.13 -2.11
CA VAL A 54 -6.38 -12.28 -2.61
C VAL A 54 -5.88 -10.84 -2.70
N GLY A 55 -6.35 -10.09 -3.68
CA GLY A 55 -6.02 -8.68 -3.80
C GLY A 55 -6.68 -8.05 -5.02
N SER A 56 -6.35 -6.79 -5.28
CA SER A 56 -6.72 -6.16 -6.54
C SER A 56 -5.59 -6.27 -7.55
N ALA A 57 -5.91 -6.80 -8.74
CA ALA A 57 -4.93 -6.96 -9.80
C ALA A 57 -5.44 -6.47 -11.16
N ARG A 58 -4.52 -5.95 -11.97
CA ARG A 58 -4.71 -5.82 -13.42
C ARG A 58 -4.28 -7.11 -14.09
N HIS A 59 -5.07 -7.56 -15.06
CA HIS A 59 -4.84 -8.81 -15.80
C HIS A 59 -4.22 -8.48 -17.15
N LEU A 60 -2.90 -8.61 -17.27
CA LEU A 60 -2.13 -8.12 -18.41
C LEU A 60 -1.36 -9.27 -19.04
N ASN A 61 -1.59 -9.57 -20.32
CA ASN A 61 -0.90 -10.63 -21.06
C ASN A 61 -0.82 -11.98 -20.31
N LYS A 62 -1.95 -12.43 -19.71
CA LYS A 62 -2.05 -13.66 -18.89
C LYS A 62 -1.27 -13.63 -17.56
N HIS A 63 -0.78 -12.47 -17.14
CA HIS A 63 -0.13 -12.25 -15.84
C HIS A 63 -0.99 -11.35 -14.95
N TYR A 64 -0.74 -11.41 -13.65
CA TYR A 64 -1.46 -10.65 -12.64
C TYR A 64 -0.53 -9.60 -12.03
N LEU A 65 -0.82 -8.32 -12.25
CA LEU A 65 -0.15 -7.22 -11.55
C LEU A 65 -1.01 -6.82 -10.36
N PHE A 66 -0.61 -7.23 -9.16
CA PHE A 66 -1.30 -6.85 -7.93
C PHE A 66 -0.88 -5.44 -7.51
N GLY A 67 -1.85 -4.59 -7.17
CA GLY A 67 -1.59 -3.26 -6.59
C GLY A 67 -1.59 -3.28 -5.07
N ASP A 68 -2.27 -4.27 -4.50
CA ASP A 68 -2.28 -4.63 -3.09
C ASP A 68 -2.88 -6.03 -2.91
N GLY A 69 -2.62 -6.65 -1.78
CA GLY A 69 -3.20 -7.96 -1.47
C GLY A 69 -2.89 -8.47 -0.07
N LEU A 70 -3.40 -9.66 0.19
CA LEU A 70 -3.34 -10.43 1.43
C LEU A 70 -3.09 -11.89 1.06
N ASN A 71 -2.27 -12.58 1.85
CA ASN A 71 -2.15 -14.03 1.76
C ASN A 71 -2.80 -14.76 2.94
N SER A 72 -2.96 -16.07 2.81
CA SER A 72 -3.61 -16.91 3.83
C SER A 72 -2.80 -17.10 5.12
N ALA A 73 -1.60 -16.52 5.23
CA ALA A 73 -0.85 -16.43 6.48
C ALA A 73 -1.09 -15.11 7.23
N GLY A 74 -1.83 -14.17 6.63
CA GLY A 74 -2.10 -12.87 7.22
C GLY A 74 -1.09 -11.78 6.85
N LEU A 75 -0.21 -12.00 5.87
CA LEU A 75 0.69 -10.98 5.34
C LEU A 75 0.00 -10.16 4.25
N SER A 76 0.14 -8.84 4.31
CA SER A 76 -0.37 -7.89 3.33
C SER A 76 0.74 -6.98 2.80
N CYS A 77 0.60 -6.57 1.54
CA CYS A 77 1.53 -5.64 0.88
C CYS A 77 0.75 -4.76 -0.11
N ALA A 78 1.09 -3.48 -0.18
CA ALA A 78 0.49 -2.50 -1.09
C ALA A 78 1.56 -1.60 -1.73
N GLU A 79 1.49 -1.39 -3.04
CA GLU A 79 2.40 -0.48 -3.76
C GLU A 79 1.84 0.95 -3.79
N LEU A 80 2.72 1.93 -3.62
CA LEU A 80 2.39 3.34 -3.82
C LEU A 80 3.46 3.99 -4.69
N TYR A 81 3.05 4.92 -5.55
CA TYR A 81 3.93 5.59 -6.50
C TYR A 81 5.06 6.37 -5.79
N PHE A 82 6.32 6.20 -6.21
CA PHE A 82 7.49 6.82 -5.54
C PHE A 82 8.49 7.45 -6.53
N PRO A 83 8.03 8.38 -7.41
CA PRO A 83 8.87 8.93 -8.47
C PRO A 83 10.09 9.70 -7.94
N ASN A 84 11.15 9.66 -8.75
CA ASN A 84 12.41 10.42 -8.57
C ASN A 84 13.21 10.09 -7.30
N ARG A 85 12.84 9.06 -6.54
CA ARG A 85 13.55 8.65 -5.32
C ARG A 85 14.07 7.21 -5.37
N VAL A 86 13.56 6.40 -6.30
CA VAL A 86 13.98 5.00 -6.44
C VAL A 86 15.37 4.88 -7.02
N HIS A 87 16.08 3.83 -6.62
CA HIS A 87 17.37 3.40 -7.13
C HIS A 87 17.28 1.90 -7.43
N TYR A 88 17.05 1.60 -8.71
CA TYR A 88 16.99 0.23 -9.22
C TYR A 88 18.25 -0.07 -10.00
N TYR A 89 18.62 -1.35 -10.07
CA TYR A 89 19.65 -1.82 -10.98
C TYR A 89 19.15 -1.75 -12.42
N ASP A 90 20.05 -1.48 -13.38
CA ASP A 90 19.71 -1.49 -14.80
C ASP A 90 19.61 -2.92 -15.36
N GLU A 91 20.45 -3.83 -14.86
CA GLU A 91 20.56 -5.21 -15.34
C GLU A 91 20.43 -6.23 -14.19
N PRO A 92 20.02 -7.49 -14.47
CA PRO A 92 19.96 -8.54 -13.47
C PRO A 92 21.30 -8.77 -12.74
N GLN A 93 21.23 -9.00 -11.45
CA GLN A 93 22.37 -9.30 -10.59
C GLN A 93 22.53 -10.81 -10.41
N ALA A 94 23.77 -11.31 -10.53
CA ALA A 94 24.07 -12.72 -10.33
C ALA A 94 23.78 -13.14 -8.88
N ASP A 95 23.33 -14.39 -8.70
CA ASP A 95 23.04 -15.00 -7.40
C ASP A 95 21.99 -14.24 -6.54
N MET A 96 21.18 -13.38 -7.17
CA MET A 96 20.09 -12.64 -6.52
C MET A 96 18.73 -13.02 -7.11
N THR A 97 17.69 -12.86 -6.30
CA THR A 97 16.29 -12.85 -6.75
C THR A 97 16.03 -11.53 -7.47
N ASN A 98 16.06 -11.57 -8.80
CA ASN A 98 15.85 -10.41 -9.64
C ASN A 98 14.36 -10.16 -9.85
N LEU A 99 13.86 -9.00 -9.43
CA LEU A 99 12.44 -8.64 -9.54
C LEU A 99 12.33 -7.28 -10.22
N THR A 100 11.34 -7.08 -11.08
CA THR A 100 10.93 -5.70 -11.37
C THR A 100 10.10 -5.17 -10.18
N PRO A 101 9.90 -3.84 -10.05
CA PRO A 101 9.05 -3.29 -8.99
C PRO A 101 7.65 -3.92 -8.95
N GLN A 102 7.08 -4.24 -10.11
CA GLN A 102 5.75 -4.82 -10.26
C GLN A 102 5.67 -6.29 -9.81
N ASP A 103 6.81 -7.00 -9.80
CA ASP A 103 6.88 -8.40 -9.34
C ASP A 103 6.87 -8.50 -7.80
N LEU A 104 7.21 -7.42 -7.09
CA LEU A 104 7.48 -7.46 -5.65
C LEU A 104 6.27 -7.93 -4.83
N ILE A 105 5.05 -7.44 -5.10
CA ILE A 105 3.87 -7.83 -4.31
C ILE A 105 3.63 -9.33 -4.40
N LEU A 106 3.72 -9.92 -5.60
CA LEU A 106 3.55 -11.35 -5.76
C LEU A 106 4.69 -12.12 -5.09
N TRP A 107 5.94 -11.66 -5.18
CA TRP A 107 7.05 -12.28 -4.45
C TRP A 107 6.81 -12.27 -2.94
N VAL A 108 6.45 -11.11 -2.36
CA VAL A 108 6.13 -10.95 -0.94
C VAL A 108 5.02 -11.93 -0.53
N LEU A 109 3.85 -11.85 -1.17
CA LEU A 109 2.66 -12.58 -0.75
C LEU A 109 2.72 -14.08 -1.08
N SER A 110 3.53 -14.48 -2.06
CA SER A 110 3.61 -15.88 -2.48
C SER A 110 4.64 -16.70 -1.72
N GLN A 111 5.70 -16.08 -1.18
CA GLN A 111 6.83 -16.78 -0.58
C GLN A 111 7.00 -16.57 0.93
N HIS A 112 6.25 -15.65 1.54
CA HIS A 112 6.44 -15.28 2.96
C HIS A 112 5.12 -15.29 3.75
N SER A 113 5.21 -15.51 5.05
CA SER A 113 4.11 -15.48 6.00
C SER A 113 4.06 -14.23 6.88
N THR A 114 5.18 -13.54 7.07
CA THR A 114 5.31 -12.38 7.97
C THR A 114 6.21 -11.28 7.40
N VAL A 115 6.07 -10.07 7.93
CA VAL A 115 6.96 -8.93 7.63
C VAL A 115 8.41 -9.27 8.00
N ALA A 116 8.61 -10.03 9.08
CA ALA A 116 9.94 -10.45 9.53
C ALA A 116 10.64 -11.39 8.53
N GLU A 117 9.90 -12.34 7.93
CA GLU A 117 10.45 -13.21 6.88
C GLU A 117 10.84 -12.41 5.64
N VAL A 118 10.00 -11.45 5.21
CA VAL A 118 10.34 -10.56 4.10
C VAL A 118 11.63 -9.78 4.42
N ALA A 119 11.74 -9.21 5.61
CA ALA A 119 12.93 -8.48 6.03
C ALA A 119 14.21 -9.33 5.96
N ALA A 120 14.13 -10.60 6.34
CA ALA A 120 15.25 -11.53 6.32
C ALA A 120 15.69 -11.88 4.88
N ASP A 121 14.76 -11.95 3.93
CA ASP A 121 15.03 -12.35 2.54
C ASP A 121 15.39 -11.17 1.62
N LEU A 122 15.04 -9.93 1.99
CA LEU A 122 15.32 -8.73 1.18
C LEU A 122 16.79 -8.54 0.79
N LYS A 123 17.74 -9.02 1.60
CA LYS A 123 19.18 -8.98 1.28
C LYS A 123 19.55 -9.77 0.02
N ASN A 124 18.70 -10.72 -0.39
CA ASN A 124 18.88 -11.56 -1.57
C ASN A 124 18.15 -11.00 -2.81
N VAL A 125 17.48 -9.84 -2.70
CA VAL A 125 16.64 -9.27 -3.76
C VAL A 125 17.34 -8.13 -4.48
N ALA A 126 17.30 -8.16 -5.82
CA ALA A 126 17.68 -7.04 -6.67
C ALA A 126 16.44 -6.50 -7.40
N LEU A 127 16.10 -5.23 -7.16
CA LEU A 127 15.06 -4.54 -7.92
C LEU A 127 15.65 -3.98 -9.22
N ILE A 128 15.11 -4.43 -10.35
CA ILE A 128 15.60 -4.11 -11.69
C ILE A 128 14.64 -3.13 -12.38
N GLY A 129 15.18 -2.02 -12.89
CA GLY A 129 14.46 -0.96 -13.59
C GLY A 129 14.01 -1.35 -15.00
N LYS A 130 13.28 -2.47 -15.15
CA LYS A 130 12.80 -2.98 -16.44
C LYS A 130 11.29 -2.84 -16.58
N VAL A 131 10.83 -2.54 -17.80
CA VAL A 131 9.41 -2.42 -18.13
C VAL A 131 8.69 -3.76 -17.91
N TRP A 132 7.51 -3.70 -17.28
CA TRP A 132 6.78 -4.91 -16.91
C TRP A 132 5.78 -5.38 -17.97
N TYR A 133 6.06 -6.49 -18.68
CA TYR A 133 5.25 -7.09 -19.73
C TYR A 133 4.65 -6.07 -20.71
N ALA A 134 3.34 -5.78 -20.59
CA ALA A 134 2.58 -4.90 -21.47
C ALA A 134 2.61 -3.42 -21.06
N GLU A 135 3.29 -3.08 -19.96
CA GLU A 135 3.44 -1.71 -19.53
C GLU A 135 4.28 -0.90 -20.53
N ASN A 136 4.13 0.43 -20.46
CA ASN A 136 4.85 1.35 -21.34
C ASN A 136 6.08 1.99 -20.70
N LYS A 137 6.30 1.77 -19.40
CA LYS A 137 7.42 2.31 -18.63
C LYS A 137 7.61 1.54 -17.33
N VAL A 138 8.74 1.81 -16.67
CA VAL A 138 8.98 1.39 -15.29
C VAL A 138 8.18 2.32 -14.38
N TYR A 139 7.26 1.76 -13.59
CA TYR A 139 6.62 2.52 -12.52
C TYR A 139 7.48 2.45 -11.26
N PRO A 140 7.97 3.60 -10.75
CA PRO A 140 8.67 3.66 -9.47
C PRO A 140 7.69 3.50 -8.31
N PHE A 141 8.02 2.62 -7.38
CA PHE A 141 7.17 2.28 -6.25
C PHE A 141 7.97 2.22 -4.96
N HIS A 142 7.25 2.46 -3.86
CA HIS A 142 7.60 1.99 -2.52
C HIS A 142 6.42 1.17 -2.00
N TRP A 143 6.61 0.43 -0.92
CA TRP A 143 5.58 -0.51 -0.45
C TRP A 143 5.33 -0.37 1.03
N LEU A 144 4.07 -0.50 1.42
CA LEU A 144 3.66 -0.71 2.81
C LEU A 144 3.38 -2.20 3.00
N LEU A 145 4.02 -2.80 3.99
CA LEU A 145 3.82 -4.18 4.41
C LEU A 145 3.24 -4.19 5.82
N ALA A 146 2.30 -5.10 6.06
CA ALA A 146 1.78 -5.35 7.39
C ALA A 146 1.38 -6.82 7.52
N ASP A 147 1.34 -7.35 8.74
CA ASP A 147 0.87 -8.72 8.97
C ASP A 147 -0.07 -8.87 10.18
N SER A 148 -0.57 -10.09 10.36
CA SER A 148 -1.49 -10.48 11.43
C SER A 148 -0.88 -10.44 12.83
N THR A 149 0.44 -10.24 12.97
CA THR A 149 1.10 -9.99 14.26
C THR A 149 0.99 -8.53 14.69
N GLY A 150 0.57 -7.64 13.79
CA GLY A 150 0.56 -6.20 13.98
C GLY A 150 1.86 -5.52 13.55
N ALA A 151 2.82 -6.26 12.99
CA ALA A 151 4.03 -5.67 12.41
C ALA A 151 3.66 -4.84 11.19
N VAL A 152 4.28 -3.66 11.07
CA VAL A 152 4.09 -2.73 9.94
C VAL A 152 5.45 -2.20 9.55
N ALA A 153 5.76 -2.23 8.25
CA ALA A 153 6.99 -1.68 7.74
C ALA A 153 6.85 -1.15 6.32
N VAL A 154 7.75 -0.25 5.94
CA VAL A 154 7.80 0.34 4.61
C VAL A 154 9.08 -0.08 3.91
N LEU A 155 9.01 -0.34 2.61
CA LEU A 155 10.17 -0.55 1.75
C LEU A 155 10.30 0.65 0.80
N GLU A 156 11.29 1.50 1.05
CA GLU A 156 11.70 2.59 0.16
C GLU A 156 13.01 2.23 -0.55
N PRO A 157 12.99 1.88 -1.86
CA PRO A 157 14.17 1.44 -2.59
C PRO A 157 15.04 2.63 -3.01
N THR A 158 15.54 3.40 -2.05
CA THR A 158 16.40 4.60 -2.27
C THR A 158 17.87 4.25 -2.52
N ALA A 159 18.23 2.99 -2.32
CA ALA A 159 19.54 2.40 -2.62
C ALA A 159 19.35 0.92 -2.97
N HIS A 160 20.36 0.32 -3.59
CA HIS A 160 20.36 -1.10 -3.91
C HIS A 160 20.25 -2.02 -2.68
N SER A 161 20.80 -1.60 -1.54
CA SER A 161 20.63 -2.31 -0.28
C SER A 161 19.21 -2.07 0.25
N LEU A 162 18.33 -3.02 -0.03
CA LEU A 162 16.95 -3.00 0.43
C LEU A 162 16.87 -3.27 1.93
N ARG A 163 16.00 -2.52 2.61
CA ARG A 163 15.70 -2.70 4.02
C ARG A 163 14.28 -2.23 4.29
N LEU A 164 13.61 -2.90 5.21
CA LEU A 164 12.36 -2.40 5.77
C LEU A 164 12.67 -1.30 6.79
N ILE A 165 11.84 -0.27 6.81
CA ILE A 165 11.87 0.82 7.78
C ILE A 165 10.55 0.86 8.55
N ASP A 166 10.60 1.19 9.83
CA ASP A 166 9.40 1.30 10.65
C ASP A 166 8.52 2.47 10.17
N ASP A 167 7.21 2.27 10.23
CA ASP A 167 6.22 3.33 10.04
C ASP A 167 5.51 3.67 11.36
N PRO A 168 6.11 4.56 12.18
CA PRO A 168 5.54 4.93 13.47
C PRO A 168 4.23 5.71 13.35
N LEU A 169 3.88 6.19 12.15
CA LEU A 169 2.64 6.93 11.94
C LEU A 169 1.57 6.08 11.27
N HIS A 170 1.87 4.84 10.87
CA HIS A 170 0.92 3.91 10.25
C HIS A 170 0.20 4.53 9.04
N VAL A 171 0.90 5.37 8.28
CA VAL A 171 0.40 6.08 7.10
C VAL A 171 1.53 6.15 6.08
N LEU A 172 1.23 5.83 4.83
CA LEU A 172 2.13 6.03 3.70
C LEU A 172 1.38 6.68 2.54
N THR A 173 2.06 7.55 1.78
CA THR A 173 1.50 8.12 0.55
C THR A 173 2.45 7.92 -0.63
N ASN A 174 2.90 8.97 -1.30
CA ASN A 174 3.89 8.91 -2.38
C ASN A 174 5.12 9.71 -1.96
N THR A 175 6.00 10.05 -2.89
CA THR A 175 7.13 10.97 -2.68
C THR A 175 6.71 12.24 -1.92
N PRO A 176 7.51 12.71 -0.93
CA PRO A 176 8.86 12.24 -0.55
C PRO A 176 8.86 10.98 0.33
N GLU A 177 10.03 10.62 0.85
CA GLU A 177 10.27 9.55 1.81
C GLU A 177 9.42 9.76 3.06
N LEU A 178 9.11 8.65 3.72
CA LEU A 178 8.38 8.56 4.96
C LEU A 178 8.98 9.47 6.04
N ALA A 179 10.30 9.51 6.18
CA ALA A 179 10.97 10.38 7.15
C ALA A 179 10.68 11.88 6.92
N ASP A 180 10.53 12.30 5.65
CA ASP A 180 10.19 13.69 5.33
C ASP A 180 8.71 13.97 5.56
N HIS A 181 7.83 13.00 5.33
CA HIS A 181 6.41 13.11 5.72
C HIS A 181 6.24 13.25 7.23
N GLN A 182 6.96 12.46 8.04
CA GLN A 182 6.95 12.56 9.51
C GLN A 182 7.38 13.95 9.98
N LYS A 183 8.49 14.48 9.44
CA LYS A 183 8.94 15.86 9.74
C LYS A 183 7.90 16.92 9.35
N ARG A 184 7.15 16.70 8.27
CA ARG A 184 6.12 17.63 7.79
C ARG A 184 4.90 17.66 8.70
N VAL A 185 4.37 16.51 9.11
CA VAL A 185 3.21 16.47 10.02
C VAL A 185 3.55 17.01 11.40
N ASN A 186 4.75 16.69 11.93
CA ASN A 186 5.24 17.24 13.19
C ASN A 186 5.32 18.77 13.15
N ARG A 187 5.88 19.33 12.07
CA ARG A 187 5.93 20.78 11.87
C ARG A 187 4.55 21.40 11.71
N PHE A 188 3.66 20.76 10.96
CA PHE A 188 2.30 21.25 10.74
C PHE A 188 1.52 21.38 12.05
N LEU A 189 1.66 20.39 12.94
CA LEU A 189 1.03 20.39 14.26
C LEU A 189 1.83 21.15 15.33
N THR A 190 3.04 21.63 15.02
CA THR A 190 3.99 22.19 16.00
C THR A 190 4.22 21.24 17.18
N THR A 191 4.54 19.98 16.86
CA THR A 191 4.68 18.85 17.81
C THR A 191 5.89 17.98 17.43
N ASP A 192 6.16 16.95 18.22
CA ASP A 192 7.01 15.83 17.87
C ASP A 192 6.18 14.53 17.72
N SER A 193 6.84 13.44 17.33
CA SER A 193 6.18 12.14 17.12
C SER A 193 5.59 11.54 18.39
N ALA A 194 6.16 11.80 19.57
CA ALA A 194 5.65 11.26 20.84
C ALA A 194 4.35 11.95 21.27
N HIS A 195 4.21 13.25 20.96
CA HIS A 195 3.05 14.06 21.30
C HIS A 195 2.04 14.20 20.14
N LEU A 196 2.33 13.62 18.97
CA LEU A 196 1.48 13.70 17.78
C LEU A 196 0.03 13.27 18.03
N PRO A 197 -0.29 12.18 18.75
CA PRO A 197 -1.68 11.80 19.01
C PRO A 197 -2.47 12.86 19.79
N SER A 198 -1.84 13.47 20.81
CA SER A 198 -2.45 14.54 21.59
C SER A 198 -2.67 15.80 20.75
N ALA A 199 -1.67 16.19 19.96
CA ALA A 199 -1.75 17.35 19.08
C ALA A 199 -2.82 17.17 17.98
N ALA A 200 -2.88 15.98 17.35
CA ALA A 200 -3.89 15.64 16.36
C ALA A 200 -5.29 15.63 16.96
N SER A 201 -5.45 15.06 18.17
CA SER A 201 -6.73 15.04 18.89
C SER A 201 -7.22 16.46 19.21
N GLN A 202 -6.31 17.33 19.66
CA GLN A 202 -6.63 18.73 19.91
C GLN A 202 -7.01 19.46 18.61
N TRP A 203 -6.27 19.22 17.52
CA TRP A 203 -6.55 19.80 16.20
C TRP A 203 -7.98 19.52 15.73
N LEU A 204 -8.43 18.26 15.86
CA LEU A 204 -9.78 17.86 15.50
C LEU A 204 -10.83 18.46 16.46
N ARG A 205 -10.58 18.46 17.78
CA ARG A 205 -11.50 19.09 18.76
C ARG A 205 -11.72 20.57 18.50
N ASP A 206 -10.67 21.28 18.13
CA ASP A 206 -10.72 22.71 17.80
C ASP A 206 -11.35 23.00 16.43
N ASN A 207 -11.74 21.97 15.67
CA ASN A 207 -12.23 22.07 14.29
C ASN A 207 -11.28 22.85 13.37
N LYS A 208 -9.96 22.72 13.58
CA LYS A 208 -8.96 23.38 12.74
C LYS A 208 -8.95 22.76 11.34
N PRO A 209 -8.78 23.58 10.28
CA PRO A 209 -8.81 23.08 8.91
C PRO A 209 -7.69 22.06 8.65
N LEU A 210 -7.99 21.03 7.85
CA LEU A 210 -7.01 20.05 7.37
C LEU A 210 -6.51 20.45 5.98
N PRO A 211 -5.24 20.16 5.63
CA PRO A 211 -4.73 20.50 4.31
C PRO A 211 -5.53 19.79 3.21
N GLU A 212 -5.79 20.50 2.11
CA GLU A 212 -6.63 20.03 1.00
C GLU A 212 -5.84 19.72 -0.27
N GLY A 213 -6.52 19.12 -1.25
CA GLY A 213 -5.96 18.82 -2.56
C GLY A 213 -5.26 17.46 -2.64
N PRO A 214 -4.92 17.03 -3.86
CA PRO A 214 -4.50 15.66 -4.13
C PRO A 214 -3.00 15.42 -3.89
N ILE A 215 -2.24 16.42 -3.45
CA ILE A 215 -0.78 16.33 -3.31
C ILE A 215 -0.41 15.36 -2.16
N PRO A 216 0.60 14.49 -2.33
CA PRO A 216 0.90 13.42 -1.37
C PRO A 216 1.12 13.93 0.07
N THR A 217 1.84 15.04 0.25
CA THR A 217 2.12 15.60 1.57
C THR A 217 0.85 16.08 2.28
N ASN A 218 -0.11 16.65 1.56
CA ASN A 218 -1.37 17.11 2.14
C ASN A 218 -2.24 15.92 2.54
N ARG A 219 -2.30 14.90 1.67
CA ARG A 219 -2.98 13.64 1.96
C ARG A 219 -2.37 12.94 3.18
N PHE A 220 -1.04 12.90 3.28
CA PHE A 220 -0.35 12.30 4.43
C PHE A 220 -0.74 13.00 5.73
N ILE A 221 -0.60 14.33 5.80
CA ILE A 221 -0.94 15.11 7.01
C ILE A 221 -2.40 14.91 7.38
N ARG A 222 -3.32 15.02 6.41
CA ARG A 222 -4.76 14.80 6.62
C ARG A 222 -5.04 13.40 7.16
N THR A 223 -4.47 12.37 6.57
CA THR A 223 -4.66 10.97 7.00
C THR A 223 -4.06 10.72 8.38
N ALA A 224 -2.86 11.21 8.66
CA ALA A 224 -2.20 11.06 9.96
C ALA A 224 -2.99 11.75 11.09
N ILE A 225 -3.46 12.99 10.89
CA ILE A 225 -4.27 13.69 11.89
C ILE A 225 -5.59 12.96 12.14
N ASN A 226 -6.27 12.49 11.09
CA ASN A 226 -7.51 11.74 11.27
C ASN A 226 -7.29 10.38 11.95
N LEU A 227 -6.18 9.69 11.67
CA LEU A 227 -5.87 8.40 12.28
C LEU A 227 -5.57 8.56 13.78
N TRP A 228 -4.63 9.45 14.11
CA TRP A 228 -4.10 9.60 15.47
C TRP A 228 -4.89 10.55 16.36
N GLY A 229 -5.72 11.42 15.78
CA GLY A 229 -6.58 12.34 16.53
C GLY A 229 -7.88 11.72 17.03
N GLN A 230 -8.09 10.42 16.77
CA GLN A 230 -9.32 9.71 17.07
C GLN A 230 -9.02 8.52 17.99
N PRO A 231 -9.94 8.12 18.89
CA PRO A 231 -9.72 6.99 19.77
C PRO A 231 -9.59 5.69 18.98
N GLN A 232 -8.80 4.77 19.53
CA GLN A 232 -8.65 3.43 18.99
C GLN A 232 -10.02 2.76 18.82
N PRO A 233 -10.33 2.17 17.65
CA PRO A 233 -11.59 1.47 17.48
C PRO A 233 -11.63 0.20 18.32
N ALA A 234 -12.81 -0.14 18.81
CA ALA A 234 -12.98 -1.25 19.73
C ALA A 234 -12.84 -2.63 19.05
N ALA A 235 -13.24 -2.75 17.78
CA ALA A 235 -13.32 -4.04 17.10
C ALA A 235 -13.20 -3.93 15.58
N ALA A 236 -13.02 -5.06 14.89
CA ALA A 236 -12.92 -5.15 13.43
C ALA A 236 -13.93 -4.28 12.67
N LYS A 237 -15.22 -4.35 13.02
CA LYS A 237 -16.28 -3.58 12.35
C LYS A 237 -16.04 -2.07 12.44
N THR A 238 -15.69 -1.56 13.62
CA THR A 238 -15.46 -0.12 13.82
C THR A 238 -14.13 0.32 13.21
N ALA A 239 -13.12 -0.56 13.17
CA ALA A 239 -11.86 -0.34 12.48
C ALA A 239 -12.06 -0.22 10.96
N VAL A 240 -12.84 -1.10 10.34
CA VAL A 240 -13.17 -1.05 8.90
C VAL A 240 -13.90 0.25 8.57
N SER A 241 -14.94 0.61 9.34
CA SER A 241 -15.66 1.86 9.14
C SER A 241 -14.76 3.09 9.29
N ARG A 242 -13.85 3.08 10.28
CA ARG A 242 -12.87 4.15 10.50
C ARG A 242 -11.91 4.28 9.33
N ALA A 243 -11.27 3.19 8.90
CA ALA A 243 -10.34 3.20 7.78
C ALA A 243 -11.00 3.73 6.51
N LYS A 244 -12.22 3.28 6.20
CA LYS A 244 -13.00 3.81 5.08
C LYS A 244 -13.23 5.31 5.20
N ALA A 245 -13.73 5.78 6.35
CA ALA A 245 -14.05 7.19 6.54
C ALA A 245 -12.81 8.11 6.41
N ILE A 246 -11.64 7.64 6.84
CA ILE A 246 -10.38 8.38 6.67
C ILE A 246 -9.99 8.43 5.19
N LEU A 247 -10.07 7.30 4.48
CA LEU A 247 -9.67 7.22 3.07
C LEU A 247 -10.66 7.93 2.12
N ASP A 248 -11.95 7.98 2.47
CA ASP A 248 -12.96 8.77 1.74
C ASP A 248 -12.56 10.25 1.65
N GLN A 249 -11.91 10.81 2.68
CA GLN A 249 -11.47 12.22 2.69
C GLN A 249 -10.33 12.51 1.70
N VAL A 250 -9.70 11.49 1.13
CA VAL A 250 -8.61 11.64 0.16
C VAL A 250 -8.96 10.99 -1.18
N VAL A 251 -10.23 10.67 -1.44
CA VAL A 251 -10.65 10.25 -2.78
C VAL A 251 -10.42 11.38 -3.78
N ILE A 252 -9.77 11.07 -4.91
CA ILE A 252 -9.65 11.95 -6.06
C ILE A 252 -10.77 11.56 -7.03
N PRO A 253 -11.82 12.37 -7.19
CA PRO A 253 -12.96 12.01 -8.04
C PRO A 253 -12.53 11.94 -9.51
N LYS A 254 -13.08 10.96 -10.23
CA LYS A 254 -12.93 10.89 -11.68
C LYS A 254 -13.70 12.05 -12.31
N GLN A 255 -12.98 12.94 -12.99
CA GLN A 255 -13.59 14.05 -13.71
C GLN A 255 -14.23 13.57 -15.02
N THR A 256 -15.35 14.19 -15.42
CA THR A 256 -15.97 13.96 -16.72
C THR A 256 -15.18 14.64 -17.84
N GLY A 257 -15.25 14.10 -19.07
CA GLY A 257 -14.59 14.67 -20.24
C GLY A 257 -13.17 14.17 -20.52
N LYS A 258 -12.51 14.78 -21.52
CA LYS A 258 -11.16 14.38 -21.96
C LYS A 258 -10.12 14.88 -20.95
N GLN A 259 -9.52 13.94 -20.23
CA GLN A 259 -8.44 14.22 -19.29
C GLN A 259 -7.07 13.97 -19.93
N PRO A 260 -6.02 14.68 -19.48
CA PRO A 260 -4.65 14.28 -19.78
C PRO A 260 -4.40 12.82 -19.40
N THR A 261 -3.59 12.11 -20.18
CA THR A 261 -3.30 10.68 -19.97
C THR A 261 -2.61 10.38 -18.63
N ASN A 262 -2.09 11.39 -17.95
CA ASN A 262 -1.43 11.31 -16.64
C ASN A 262 -2.29 11.85 -15.48
N HIS A 263 -3.56 12.19 -15.72
CA HIS A 263 -4.46 12.61 -14.65
C HIS A 263 -4.83 11.42 -13.76
N ASN A 264 -4.52 11.51 -12.47
CA ASN A 264 -4.84 10.46 -11.50
C ASN A 264 -6.25 10.67 -10.94
N PHE A 265 -7.01 9.59 -10.81
CA PHE A 265 -8.23 9.53 -10.00
C PHE A 265 -8.19 8.25 -9.16
N THR A 266 -8.92 8.23 -8.05
CA THR A 266 -9.01 7.04 -7.20
C THR A 266 -9.88 6.00 -7.88
N HIS A 267 -9.34 4.81 -8.18
CA HIS A 267 -10.07 3.69 -8.77
C HIS A 267 -10.86 2.89 -7.74
N TYR A 268 -10.23 2.61 -6.59
CA TYR A 268 -10.85 1.89 -5.49
C TYR A 268 -10.20 2.24 -4.16
N ILE A 269 -10.93 1.96 -3.08
CA ILE A 269 -10.40 1.79 -1.72
C ILE A 269 -10.35 0.29 -1.43
N SER A 270 -9.24 -0.23 -0.90
CA SER A 270 -9.20 -1.57 -0.31
C SER A 270 -9.04 -1.49 1.19
N ILE A 271 -9.69 -2.41 1.90
CA ILE A 271 -9.57 -2.61 3.34
C ILE A 271 -9.31 -4.10 3.56
N ILE A 272 -8.17 -4.40 4.16
CA ILE A 272 -7.59 -5.72 4.27
C ILE A 272 -7.49 -6.05 5.76
N ASP A 273 -8.33 -6.96 6.22
CA ASP A 273 -8.30 -7.50 7.58
C ASP A 273 -7.38 -8.72 7.62
N MET A 274 -6.19 -8.51 8.18
CA MET A 274 -5.13 -9.50 8.25
C MET A 274 -5.39 -10.53 9.36
N SER A 275 -6.16 -10.16 10.40
CA SER A 275 -6.52 -11.03 11.51
C SER A 275 -7.63 -12.02 11.15
N HIS A 276 -8.58 -11.60 10.32
CA HIS A 276 -9.73 -12.42 9.88
C HIS A 276 -9.64 -12.87 8.42
N LEU A 277 -8.49 -12.64 7.78
CA LEU A 277 -8.19 -13.01 6.41
C LEU A 277 -9.23 -12.52 5.38
N ARG A 278 -9.70 -11.28 5.54
CA ARG A 278 -10.78 -10.69 4.73
C ARG A 278 -10.27 -9.53 3.89
N TYR A 279 -10.60 -9.54 2.61
CA TYR A 279 -10.29 -8.49 1.65
C TYR A 279 -11.57 -7.83 1.14
N LEU A 280 -11.70 -6.52 1.35
CA LEU A 280 -12.81 -5.70 0.87
C LEU A 280 -12.28 -4.70 -0.16
N GLN A 281 -12.82 -4.73 -1.38
CA GLN A 281 -12.58 -3.71 -2.40
C GLN A 281 -13.86 -2.88 -2.62
N LEU A 282 -13.68 -1.55 -2.58
CA LEU A 282 -14.71 -0.53 -2.73
C LEU A 282 -14.37 0.34 -3.96
N PRO A 283 -14.88 0.00 -5.16
CA PRO A 283 -14.70 0.82 -6.35
C PRO A 283 -15.37 2.20 -6.18
N THR A 284 -14.81 3.23 -6.82
CA THR A 284 -15.34 4.62 -6.77
C THR A 284 -16.19 4.99 -7.99
N ASP A 285 -16.29 4.10 -8.98
CA ASP A 285 -16.97 4.32 -10.26
C ASP A 285 -18.38 3.73 -10.32
N GLY A 286 -18.92 3.28 -9.18
CA GLY A 286 -20.23 2.66 -9.08
C GLY A 286 -20.25 1.15 -9.31
N THR A 287 -19.10 0.54 -9.64
CA THR A 287 -18.97 -0.92 -9.66
C THR A 287 -19.27 -1.50 -8.26
N PRO A 288 -20.01 -2.62 -8.15
CA PRO A 288 -20.32 -3.22 -6.85
C PRO A 288 -19.05 -3.53 -6.03
N GLN A 289 -19.14 -3.31 -4.72
CA GLN A 289 -18.08 -3.73 -3.81
C GLN A 289 -17.89 -5.26 -3.86
N SER A 290 -16.66 -5.70 -3.60
CA SER A 290 -16.31 -7.11 -3.55
C SER A 290 -15.70 -7.44 -2.19
N GLU A 291 -16.16 -8.53 -1.59
CA GLU A 291 -15.66 -9.04 -0.32
C GLU A 291 -15.26 -10.50 -0.49
N ILE A 292 -14.04 -10.84 -0.07
CA ILE A 292 -13.47 -12.16 -0.25
C ILE A 292 -12.76 -12.55 1.05
N ASN A 293 -13.06 -13.75 1.55
CA ASN A 293 -12.39 -14.35 2.70
C ASN A 293 -11.44 -15.45 2.21
N LEU A 294 -10.19 -15.43 2.68
CA LEU A 294 -9.23 -16.52 2.49
C LEU A 294 -9.38 -17.61 3.54
#